data_AF-A0AAV5HQ57-F1
#
_entry.id   AF-A0AAV5HQ57-F1
#
_cell.length_a   1.000
_cell.length_b   1.000
_cell.length_c   1.000
_cell.angle_alpha   90.00
_cell.angle_beta   90.00
_cell.angle_gamma   90.00
#
_symmetry.space_group_name_H-M   'P 1'
#
loop_
_entity.id
_entity.type
_entity.pdbx_description
1 polymer ?
#
loop_
_entity_poly.entity_id
_entity_poly.type
_entity_poly.pdbx_seq_one_letter_code
_entity_poly.pdbx_strand_id
1 'polypeptide(L)'
;MGTHYRSPINYSVLHLENAFERIFYIYQTLHDCELVLSQHDPGLQKDSVPPNILNGIKKFHDEFFASMSDDLHIAVVLAALSDPLKTINDLLHTRNRKGKRQAMRIESLAALEKIIREILAVLGLMPTNYSKVLQQLREKALKRAKLTEDQVLQKIEERTAASKAKDYKKYDAVRKDLAAIGIALMDTPEGTSWRPAIPLALQEQQVTAT
;
A
#
# COMPACT_ATOMS: atom_id res chain seq x y z
N MET A 1 -7.67 14.49 -6.61
CA MET A 1 -6.58 15.03 -5.76
C MET A 1 -5.18 14.88 -6.36
N GLY A 2 -4.95 13.97 -7.32
CA GLY A 2 -3.65 13.90 -8.03
C GLY A 2 -3.44 14.98 -9.10
N THR A 3 -4.44 15.81 -9.36
CA THR A 3 -4.39 16.95 -10.28
C THR A 3 -4.62 18.22 -9.48
N HIS A 4 -3.89 19.29 -9.82
CA HIS A 4 -4.05 20.59 -9.18
C HIS A 4 -5.49 21.09 -9.31
N TYR A 5 -6.03 21.72 -8.26
CA TYR A 5 -7.45 22.10 -8.24
C TYR A 5 -7.80 23.18 -9.28
N ARG A 6 -6.81 23.95 -9.74
CA ARG A 6 -6.97 24.93 -10.84
C ARG A 6 -6.79 24.34 -12.24
N SER A 7 -6.42 23.08 -12.35
CA SER A 7 -6.13 22.43 -13.64
C SER A 7 -7.31 21.57 -14.09
N PRO A 8 -7.53 21.41 -15.42
CA PRO A 8 -8.57 20.52 -15.92
C PRO A 8 -8.27 19.08 -15.51
N ILE A 9 -9.29 18.37 -15.03
CA ILE A 9 -9.17 16.97 -14.64
C ILE A 9 -9.48 16.10 -15.86
N ASN A 10 -8.47 15.41 -16.36
CA ASN A 10 -8.65 14.40 -17.39
C ASN A 10 -9.18 13.11 -16.76
N TYR A 11 -10.48 12.90 -16.88
CA TYR A 11 -11.12 11.67 -16.43
C TYR A 11 -10.75 10.51 -17.36
N SER A 12 -10.26 9.41 -16.79
CA SER A 12 -10.11 8.14 -17.49
C SER A 12 -10.28 6.98 -16.51
N VAL A 13 -10.71 5.82 -17.00
CA VAL A 13 -10.78 4.60 -16.19
C VAL A 13 -9.41 4.25 -15.65
N LEU A 14 -8.36 4.42 -16.47
CA LEU A 14 -6.98 4.20 -16.04
C LEU A 14 -6.57 5.09 -14.86
N HIS A 15 -6.93 6.38 -14.85
CA HIS A 15 -6.62 7.26 -13.72
C HIS A 15 -7.38 6.86 -12.45
N LEU A 16 -8.62 6.39 -12.58
CA LEU A 16 -9.37 5.82 -11.45
C LEU A 16 -8.67 4.58 -10.89
N GLU A 17 -8.17 3.70 -11.77
CA GLU A 17 -7.48 2.48 -11.36
C GLU A 17 -6.14 2.76 -10.68
N ASN A 18 -5.39 3.75 -11.17
CA ASN A 18 -4.19 4.23 -10.49
C ASN A 18 -4.50 4.78 -9.08
N ALA A 19 -5.56 5.59 -8.96
CA ALA A 19 -5.99 6.11 -7.67
C ALA A 19 -6.45 4.99 -6.73
N PHE A 20 -7.13 3.99 -7.26
CA PHE A 20 -7.59 2.81 -6.54
C PHE A 20 -6.43 2.00 -5.96
N GLU A 21 -5.44 1.67 -6.80
CA GLU A 21 -4.23 0.96 -6.36
C GLU A 21 -3.45 1.77 -5.32
N ARG A 22 -3.35 3.10 -5.50
CA ARG A 22 -2.67 3.97 -4.55
C ARG A 22 -3.35 4.00 -3.19
N ILE A 23 -4.68 4.13 -3.15
CA ILE A 23 -5.45 4.09 -1.89
C ILE A 23 -5.31 2.72 -1.22
N PHE A 24 -5.41 1.63 -1.99
CA PHE A 24 -5.23 0.28 -1.46
C PHE A 24 -3.84 0.14 -0.80
N TYR A 25 -2.78 0.58 -1.48
CA TYR A 25 -1.42 0.53 -0.94
C TYR A 25 -1.28 1.31 0.38
N ILE A 26 -1.76 2.56 0.42
CA ILE A 26 -1.72 3.39 1.63
C ILE A 26 -2.42 2.68 2.80
N TYR A 27 -3.66 2.23 2.59
CA TYR A 27 -4.46 1.60 3.64
C TYR A 27 -3.94 0.23 4.05
N GLN A 28 -3.42 -0.56 3.12
CA GLN A 28 -2.82 -1.86 3.44
C GLN A 28 -1.58 -1.67 4.32
N THR A 29 -0.66 -0.76 3.94
CA THR A 29 0.53 -0.47 4.74
C THR A 29 0.19 0.05 6.13
N LEU A 30 -0.80 0.94 6.26
CA LEU A 30 -1.24 1.43 7.56
C LEU A 30 -1.94 0.36 8.40
N HIS A 31 -2.73 -0.51 7.78
CA HIS A 31 -3.37 -1.63 8.46
C HIS A 31 -2.35 -2.64 8.99
N ASP A 32 -1.37 -3.02 8.16
CA ASP A 32 -0.30 -3.94 8.58
C ASP A 32 0.55 -3.33 9.70
N CYS A 33 0.76 -2.02 9.67
CA CYS A 33 1.38 -1.27 10.77
C CYS A 33 0.53 -1.32 12.05
N GLU A 34 -0.77 -1.03 11.96
CA GLU A 34 -1.72 -1.08 13.08
C GLU A 34 -1.76 -2.47 13.74
N LEU A 35 -1.77 -3.55 12.94
CA LEU A 35 -1.73 -4.91 13.45
C LEU A 35 -0.46 -5.18 14.26
N VAL A 36 0.71 -4.80 13.74
CA VAL A 36 1.98 -4.96 14.46
C VAL A 36 2.02 -4.12 15.74
N LEU A 37 1.55 -2.87 15.69
CA LEU A 37 1.52 -1.98 16.86
C LEU A 37 0.57 -2.50 17.95
N SER A 38 -0.60 -3.05 17.57
CA SER A 38 -1.57 -3.62 18.51
C SER A 38 -1.07 -4.85 19.28
N GLN A 39 -0.09 -5.57 18.73
CA GLN A 39 0.53 -6.74 19.35
C GLN A 39 1.63 -6.38 20.38
N HIS A 40 2.00 -5.10 20.49
CA HIS A 40 3.07 -4.63 21.36
C HIS A 40 2.54 -3.63 22.40
N ASP A 41 3.05 -3.72 23.63
CA ASP A 41 2.65 -2.80 24.69
C ASP A 41 3.16 -1.37 24.41
N PRO A 42 2.33 -0.33 24.63
CA PRO A 42 2.69 1.10 24.46
C PRO A 42 3.70 1.63 25.49
N GLY A 43 4.29 0.76 26.32
CA GLY A 43 5.26 1.08 27.37
C GLY A 43 6.74 1.02 26.92
N LEU A 44 7.01 0.85 25.63
CA LEU A 44 8.37 0.93 25.08
C LEU A 44 8.91 2.37 25.22
N GLN A 45 10.21 2.51 25.47
CA GLN A 45 10.85 3.79 25.79
C GLN A 45 10.58 4.83 24.68
N LYS A 46 9.78 5.86 24.99
CA LYS A 46 9.30 6.94 24.11
C LYS A 46 10.36 7.77 23.36
N ASP A 47 11.65 7.51 23.58
CA ASP A 47 12.76 8.23 22.95
C ASP A 47 13.69 7.31 22.14
N SER A 48 13.19 6.16 21.68
CA SER A 48 14.00 5.19 20.93
C SER A 48 13.92 5.36 19.41
N VAL A 49 13.25 6.39 18.88
CA VAL A 49 13.15 6.58 17.43
C VAL A 49 14.53 6.98 16.87
N PRO A 50 15.08 6.23 15.90
CA PRO A 50 16.37 6.56 15.30
C PRO A 50 16.37 7.95 14.62
N PRO A 51 17.47 8.72 14.68
CA PRO A 51 17.54 10.06 14.11
C PRO A 51 17.21 10.14 12.61
N ASN A 52 17.55 9.11 11.84
CA ASN A 52 17.22 9.05 10.41
C ASN A 52 15.71 8.99 10.16
N ILE A 53 14.96 8.29 11.03
CA ILE A 53 13.49 8.23 10.94
C ILE A 53 12.88 9.58 11.35
N LEU A 54 13.37 10.18 12.43
CA LEU A 54 12.93 11.52 12.87
C LEU A 54 13.17 12.58 11.77
N ASN A 55 14.34 12.55 11.13
CA ASN A 55 14.64 13.44 10.02
C ASN A 55 13.72 13.21 8.81
N GLY A 56 13.40 11.95 8.50
CA GLY A 56 12.44 11.60 7.45
C GLY A 56 11.04 12.13 7.74
N ILE A 57 10.57 11.97 8.99
CA ILE A 57 9.29 12.50 9.46
C ILE A 57 9.27 14.03 9.35
N LYS A 58 10.32 14.70 9.84
CA LYS A 58 10.44 16.16 9.77
C LYS A 58 10.43 16.64 8.33
N LYS A 59 11.21 16.02 7.44
CA LYS A 59 11.24 16.36 6.02
C LYS A 59 9.85 16.23 5.39
N PHE A 60 9.16 15.12 5.65
CA PHE A 60 7.81 14.89 5.12
C PHE A 60 6.79 15.92 5.65
N HIS A 61 6.86 16.25 6.94
CA HIS A 61 6.04 17.29 7.54
C HIS A 61 6.30 18.68 6.93
N ASP A 62 7.58 19.05 6.76
CA ASP A 62 7.96 20.34 6.18
C ASP A 62 7.51 20.43 4.71
N GLU A 63 7.64 19.35 3.94
CA GLU A 63 7.16 19.26 2.55
C GLU A 63 5.64 19.34 2.46
N PHE A 64 4.92 18.70 3.38
CA PHE A 64 3.47 18.84 3.51
C PHE A 64 3.07 20.29 3.79
N PHE A 65 3.67 20.91 4.80
CA PHE A 65 3.33 22.26 5.22
C PHE A 65 3.62 23.29 4.11
N ALA A 66 4.78 23.19 3.46
CA ALA A 66 5.15 24.04 2.34
C ALA A 66 4.18 23.87 1.16
N SER A 67 3.89 22.62 0.77
CA SER A 67 3.00 22.33 -0.38
C SER A 67 1.54 22.73 -0.11
N MET A 68 1.04 22.58 1.11
CA MET A 68 -0.32 22.99 1.46
C MET A 68 -0.45 24.51 1.61
N SER A 69 0.61 25.19 2.04
CA SER A 69 0.65 26.66 2.13
C SER A 69 0.81 27.32 0.76
N ASP A 70 1.45 26.64 -0.18
CA ASP A 70 1.59 27.05 -1.57
C ASP A 70 0.46 26.48 -2.44
N ASP A 71 -0.65 27.22 -2.50
CA ASP A 71 -1.79 26.93 -3.38
C ASP A 71 -2.34 25.49 -3.28
N LEU A 72 -2.36 24.88 -2.09
CA LEU A 72 -2.90 23.53 -1.87
C LEU A 72 -2.36 22.50 -2.89
N HIS A 73 -1.03 22.44 -3.08
CA HIS A 73 -0.34 21.47 -3.93
C HIS A 73 -0.43 20.02 -3.39
N ILE A 74 -1.65 19.48 -3.28
CA ILE A 74 -1.95 18.14 -2.74
C ILE A 74 -1.29 17.03 -3.56
N ALA A 75 -1.11 17.21 -4.87
CA ALA A 75 -0.43 16.22 -5.72
C ALA A 75 1.00 15.93 -5.24
N VAL A 76 1.72 16.97 -4.80
CA VAL A 76 3.09 16.84 -4.24
C VAL A 76 3.03 16.09 -2.92
N VAL A 77 2.10 16.44 -2.03
CA VAL A 77 1.88 15.75 -0.75
C VAL A 77 1.61 14.25 -0.96
N LEU A 78 0.73 13.91 -1.91
CA LEU A 78 0.38 12.52 -2.20
C LEU A 78 1.55 11.72 -2.77
N ALA A 79 2.44 12.38 -3.53
CA ALA A 79 3.69 11.78 -3.99
C ALA A 79 4.67 11.56 -2.83
N ALA A 80 4.82 12.56 -1.95
CA ALA A 80 5.70 12.54 -0.79
C ALA A 80 5.35 11.46 0.24
N LEU A 81 4.10 10.96 0.27
CA LEU A 81 3.71 9.78 1.07
C LEU A 81 4.50 8.50 0.73
N SER A 82 5.12 8.41 -0.46
CA SER A 82 5.78 7.18 -0.92
C SER A 82 6.96 6.77 -0.03
N ASP A 83 7.81 7.73 0.35
CA ASP A 83 8.99 7.47 1.17
C ASP A 83 8.66 6.95 2.59
N PRO A 84 7.78 7.60 3.37
CA PRO A 84 7.42 7.11 4.69
C PRO A 84 6.65 5.77 4.62
N LEU A 85 5.78 5.56 3.63
CA LEU A 85 5.10 4.27 3.42
C LEU A 85 6.08 3.14 3.07
N LYS A 86 7.07 3.42 2.22
CA LYS A 86 8.14 2.46 1.91
C LYS A 86 8.92 2.12 3.17
N THR A 87 9.27 3.13 3.97
CA THR A 87 9.98 2.96 5.24
C THR A 87 9.19 2.09 6.22
N ILE A 88 7.87 2.27 6.31
CA ILE A 88 6.99 1.40 7.11
C ILE A 88 7.08 -0.04 6.59
N ASN A 89 6.90 -0.28 5.30
CA ASN A 89 6.96 -1.64 4.74
C ASN A 89 8.32 -2.32 4.98
N ASP A 90 9.43 -1.60 4.82
CA ASP A 90 10.77 -2.11 5.09
C ASP A 90 10.92 -2.51 6.57
N LEU A 91 10.38 -1.70 7.49
CA LEU A 91 10.35 -2.01 8.91
C LEU A 91 9.43 -3.18 9.24
N LEU A 92 8.28 -3.34 8.56
CA LEU A 92 7.37 -4.47 8.74
C LEU A 92 8.02 -5.80 8.36
N HIS A 93 8.78 -5.83 7.27
CA HIS A 93 9.45 -7.04 6.77
C HIS A 93 10.83 -7.31 7.39
N THR A 94 11.31 -6.42 8.27
CA THR A 94 12.54 -6.63 9.01
C THR A 94 12.38 -7.77 10.04
N ARG A 95 13.03 -8.91 9.83
CA ARG A 95 12.90 -10.11 10.68
C ARG A 95 13.36 -9.91 12.13
N ASN A 96 12.56 -10.45 13.05
CA ASN A 96 12.83 -10.85 14.44
C ASN A 96 14.04 -10.19 15.10
N ARG A 97 13.91 -8.88 15.38
CA ARG A 97 14.84 -8.17 16.25
C ARG A 97 14.40 -8.42 17.70
N LYS A 98 15.35 -8.54 18.62
CA LYS A 98 15.09 -8.67 20.06
C LYS A 98 15.66 -7.48 20.82
N GLY A 99 15.11 -7.21 22.00
CA GLY A 99 15.56 -6.14 22.89
C GLY A 99 15.45 -4.75 22.24
N LYS A 100 16.46 -3.91 22.44
CA LYS A 100 16.48 -2.50 22.01
C LYS A 100 16.14 -2.30 20.52
N ARG A 101 16.55 -3.23 19.66
CA ARG A 101 16.29 -3.11 18.21
C ARG A 101 14.83 -3.34 17.83
N GLN A 102 14.09 -4.14 18.59
CA GLN A 102 12.64 -4.28 18.41
C GLN A 102 11.94 -3.01 18.90
N ALA A 103 12.36 -2.49 20.06
CA ALA A 103 11.82 -1.24 20.60
C ALA A 103 11.96 -0.07 19.60
N MET A 104 13.17 0.15 19.07
CA MET A 104 13.41 1.19 18.06
C MET A 104 12.53 1.01 16.81
N ARG A 105 12.30 -0.24 16.38
CA ARG A 105 11.44 -0.54 15.22
C ARG A 105 9.97 -0.19 15.51
N ILE A 106 9.44 -0.63 16.64
CA ILE A 106 8.04 -0.38 17.03
C ILE A 106 7.80 1.12 17.20
N GLU A 107 8.69 1.83 17.89
CA GLU A 107 8.61 3.30 18.02
C GLU A 107 8.71 4.02 16.67
N SER A 108 9.56 3.53 15.74
CA SER A 108 9.64 4.08 14.38
C SER A 108 8.34 3.89 13.61
N LEU A 109 7.73 2.71 13.71
CA LEU A 109 6.44 2.40 13.09
C LEU A 109 5.33 3.30 13.65
N ALA A 110 5.27 3.47 14.96
CA ALA A 110 4.29 4.34 15.62
C ALA A 110 4.46 5.81 15.20
N ALA A 111 5.70 6.31 15.15
CA ALA A 111 5.97 7.69 14.76
C ALA A 111 5.62 7.96 13.28
N LEU A 112 5.92 7.03 12.38
CA LEU A 112 5.59 7.12 10.95
C LEU A 112 4.08 6.98 10.70
N GLU A 113 3.42 6.04 11.37
CA GLU A 113 1.95 5.87 11.29
C GLU A 113 1.23 7.13 11.73
N LYS A 114 1.68 7.74 12.84
CA LYS A 114 1.08 8.95 13.39
C LYS A 114 1.10 10.11 12.41
N ILE A 115 2.28 10.45 11.86
CA ILE A 115 2.39 11.58 10.93
C ILE A 115 1.59 11.36 9.65
N ILE A 116 1.57 10.13 9.12
CA ILE A 116 0.78 9.82 7.93
C ILE A 116 -0.72 9.99 8.23
N ARG A 117 -1.20 9.51 9.39
CA ARG A 117 -2.61 9.65 9.77
C ARG A 117 -3.03 11.09 10.01
N GLU A 118 -2.18 11.90 10.62
CA GLU A 118 -2.42 13.34 10.78
C GLU A 118 -2.62 14.01 9.41
N ILE A 119 -1.75 13.72 8.45
CA ILE A 119 -1.86 14.26 7.08
C ILE A 119 -3.09 13.71 6.35
N LEU A 120 -3.36 12.41 6.42
CA LEU A 120 -4.56 11.83 5.80
C LEU A 120 -5.85 12.37 6.41
N ALA A 121 -5.86 12.68 7.71
CA ALA A 121 -7.00 13.32 8.36
C ALA A 121 -7.25 14.73 7.81
N VAL A 122 -6.19 15.55 7.63
CA VAL A 122 -6.30 16.87 6.99
C VAL A 122 -6.81 16.75 5.55
N LEU A 123 -6.36 15.74 4.80
CA LEU A 123 -6.80 15.50 3.43
C LEU A 123 -8.20 14.86 3.32
N GLY A 124 -8.84 14.49 4.44
CA GLY A 124 -10.13 13.81 4.43
C GLY A 124 -10.07 12.38 3.88
N LEU A 125 -8.91 11.73 3.98
CA LEU A 125 -8.62 10.38 3.45
C LEU A 125 -8.48 9.32 4.56
N MET A 126 -8.87 9.64 5.80
CA MET A 126 -8.84 8.69 6.91
C MET A 126 -10.09 7.79 6.89
N PRO A 127 -9.96 6.46 6.71
CA PRO A 127 -11.09 5.56 6.82
C PRO A 127 -11.44 5.29 8.29
N THR A 128 -12.70 4.95 8.56
CA THR A 128 -13.12 4.55 9.92
C THR A 128 -12.51 3.21 10.36
N ASN A 129 -12.26 2.31 9.40
CA ASN A 129 -11.68 0.99 9.63
C ASN A 129 -10.98 0.51 8.36
N TYR A 130 -9.67 0.26 8.44
CA TYR A 130 -8.89 -0.16 7.28
C TYR A 130 -9.32 -1.53 6.73
N SER A 131 -9.54 -2.52 7.60
CA SER A 131 -9.95 -3.87 7.20
C SER A 131 -11.24 -3.85 6.35
N LYS A 132 -12.26 -3.09 6.78
CA LYS A 132 -13.52 -2.95 6.05
C LYS A 132 -13.33 -2.30 4.68
N VAL A 133 -12.54 -1.23 4.59
CA VAL A 133 -12.31 -0.54 3.31
C VAL A 133 -11.46 -1.41 2.38
N LEU A 134 -10.43 -2.09 2.89
CA LEU A 134 -9.63 -3.03 2.10
C LEU A 134 -10.47 -4.18 1.55
N GLN A 135 -11.40 -4.72 2.33
CA GLN A 135 -12.36 -5.72 1.85
C GLN A 135 -13.24 -5.18 0.72
N GLN A 136 -13.81 -3.97 0.88
CA GLN A 136 -14.61 -3.34 -0.17
C GLN A 136 -13.81 -3.09 -1.46
N LEU A 137 -12.53 -2.72 -1.34
CA LEU A 137 -11.65 -2.57 -2.49
C LEU A 137 -11.39 -3.94 -3.15
N ARG A 138 -11.11 -4.99 -2.38
CA ARG A 138 -10.97 -6.35 -2.91
C ARG A 138 -12.24 -6.80 -3.64
N GLU A 139 -13.41 -6.60 -3.07
CA GLU A 139 -14.70 -6.94 -3.71
C GLU A 139 -14.91 -6.20 -5.04
N LYS A 140 -14.55 -4.91 -5.12
CA LYS A 140 -14.61 -4.13 -6.37
C LYS A 140 -13.66 -4.69 -7.43
N ALA A 141 -12.45 -5.07 -7.03
CA ALA A 141 -11.48 -5.70 -7.94
C ALA A 141 -11.96 -7.06 -8.44
N LEU A 142 -12.55 -7.89 -7.56
CA LEU A 142 -13.14 -9.19 -7.92
C LEU A 142 -14.31 -9.03 -8.90
N LYS A 143 -15.23 -8.08 -8.64
CA LYS A 143 -16.34 -7.77 -9.55
C LYS A 143 -15.84 -7.37 -10.94
N ARG A 144 -14.81 -6.54 -11.02
CA ARG A 144 -14.18 -6.15 -12.29
C ARG A 144 -13.53 -7.35 -12.99
N ALA A 145 -12.81 -8.18 -12.25
CA ALA A 145 -12.16 -9.38 -12.74
C ALA A 145 -13.14 -10.50 -13.12
N LYS A 146 -14.43 -10.36 -12.76
CA LYS A 146 -15.48 -11.39 -12.90
C LYS A 146 -15.08 -12.71 -12.23
N LEU A 147 -14.38 -12.61 -11.09
CA LEU A 147 -13.97 -13.75 -10.28
C LEU A 147 -14.61 -13.70 -8.90
N THR A 148 -14.79 -14.86 -8.30
CA THR A 148 -15.05 -14.98 -6.86
C THR A 148 -13.73 -15.08 -6.10
N GLU A 149 -13.76 -14.80 -4.81
CA GLU A 149 -12.59 -14.98 -3.95
C GLU A 149 -12.09 -16.42 -3.96
N ASP A 150 -13.01 -17.40 -3.93
CA ASP A 150 -12.68 -18.83 -4.02
C ASP A 150 -11.93 -19.19 -5.30
N GLN A 151 -12.28 -18.60 -6.44
CA GLN A 151 -11.59 -18.84 -7.70
C GLN A 151 -10.16 -18.27 -7.69
N VAL A 152 -9.94 -17.14 -7.01
CA VAL A 152 -8.60 -16.59 -6.82
C VAL A 152 -7.77 -17.49 -5.91
N LEU A 153 -8.37 -17.98 -4.81
CA LEU A 153 -7.72 -18.91 -3.89
C LEU A 153 -7.36 -20.23 -4.58
N GLN A 154 -8.26 -20.79 -5.39
CA GLN A 154 -7.99 -21.99 -6.18
C GLN A 154 -6.80 -21.79 -7.13
N LYS A 155 -6.73 -20.64 -7.83
CA LYS A 155 -5.57 -20.30 -8.67
C LYS A 155 -4.27 -20.15 -7.86
N ILE A 156 -4.35 -19.60 -6.65
CA ILE A 156 -3.20 -19.54 -5.73
C ILE A 156 -2.74 -20.95 -5.35
N GLU A 157 -3.67 -21.86 -5.03
CA GLU A 157 -3.35 -23.25 -4.72
C GLU A 157 -2.70 -23.97 -5.91
N GLU A 158 -3.28 -23.85 -7.11
CA GLU A 158 -2.70 -24.39 -8.36
C GLU A 158 -1.26 -23.91 -8.56
N ARG A 159 -1.00 -22.63 -8.31
CA ARG A 159 0.34 -22.05 -8.37
C ARG A 159 1.27 -22.65 -7.31
N THR A 160 0.82 -22.81 -6.07
CA THR A 160 1.64 -23.44 -5.02
C THR A 160 1.97 -24.89 -5.34
N ALA A 161 1.02 -25.63 -5.94
CA ALA A 161 1.24 -27.00 -6.42
C ALA A 161 2.25 -27.04 -7.58
N ALA A 162 2.14 -26.11 -8.54
CA ALA A 162 3.11 -25.98 -9.64
C ALA A 162 4.51 -25.64 -9.14
N SER A 163 4.64 -24.78 -8.12
CA SER A 163 5.91 -24.48 -7.47
C SER A 163 6.53 -25.72 -6.80
N LYS A 164 5.72 -26.54 -6.12
CA LYS A 164 6.18 -27.82 -5.53
C LYS A 164 6.63 -28.82 -6.60
N ALA A 165 5.94 -28.83 -7.75
CA ALA A 165 6.27 -29.67 -8.90
C ALA A 165 7.43 -29.12 -9.77
N LYS A 166 8.02 -27.96 -9.42
CA LYS A 166 9.04 -27.24 -10.21
C LYS A 166 8.59 -26.91 -11.64
N ASP A 167 7.29 -26.77 -11.87
CA ASP A 167 6.72 -26.36 -13.15
C ASP A 167 6.62 -24.83 -13.20
N TYR A 168 7.76 -24.19 -13.51
CA TYR A 168 7.86 -22.74 -13.59
C TYR A 168 6.98 -22.13 -14.69
N LYS A 169 6.68 -22.90 -15.76
CA LYS A 169 5.82 -22.42 -16.85
C LYS A 169 4.38 -22.22 -16.36
N LYS A 170 3.82 -23.21 -15.66
CA LYS A 170 2.47 -23.09 -15.08
C LYS A 170 2.43 -22.04 -13.98
N TYR A 171 3.47 -21.95 -13.17
CA TYR A 171 3.59 -20.92 -12.14
C TYR A 171 3.49 -19.50 -12.73
N ASP A 172 4.24 -19.22 -13.80
CA ASP A 172 4.22 -17.91 -14.46
C ASP A 172 2.93 -17.67 -15.24
N ALA A 173 2.32 -18.71 -15.81
CA ALA A 173 1.04 -18.61 -16.50
C ALA A 173 -0.07 -18.12 -15.54
N VAL A 174 -0.21 -18.75 -14.36
CA VAL A 174 -1.21 -18.34 -13.37
C VAL A 174 -1.02 -16.89 -12.93
N ARG A 175 0.25 -16.48 -12.72
CA ARG A 175 0.56 -15.09 -12.34
C ARG A 175 0.17 -14.11 -13.44
N LYS A 176 0.45 -14.42 -14.71
CA LYS A 176 0.11 -13.58 -15.86
C LYS A 176 -1.41 -13.49 -16.06
N ASP A 177 -2.11 -14.61 -15.94
CA ASP A 177 -3.57 -14.65 -16.11
C ASP A 177 -4.28 -13.78 -15.07
N LEU A 178 -3.86 -13.86 -13.80
CA LEU A 178 -4.40 -13.02 -12.74
C LEU A 178 -4.04 -11.55 -12.92
N ALA A 179 -2.79 -11.25 -13.30
CA ALA A 179 -2.37 -9.89 -13.57
C ALA A 179 -3.16 -9.27 -14.73
N ALA A 180 -3.47 -10.05 -15.77
CA ALA A 180 -4.21 -9.60 -16.94
C ALA A 180 -5.59 -9.06 -16.59
N ILE A 181 -6.25 -9.66 -15.61
CA ILE A 181 -7.57 -9.25 -15.11
C ILE A 181 -7.50 -8.27 -13.92
N GLY A 182 -6.29 -7.81 -13.55
CA GLY A 182 -6.07 -6.80 -12.52
C GLY A 182 -6.02 -7.35 -11.10
N ILE A 183 -5.50 -8.56 -10.92
CA ILE A 183 -5.22 -9.17 -9.61
C ILE A 183 -3.72 -9.47 -9.54
N ALA A 184 -3.01 -8.83 -8.61
CA ALA A 184 -1.60 -9.10 -8.37
C ALA A 184 -1.42 -9.99 -7.13
N LEU A 185 -0.63 -11.05 -7.29
CA LEU A 185 -0.24 -11.91 -6.18
C LEU A 185 0.93 -11.29 -5.39
N MET A 186 0.90 -11.47 -4.08
CA MET A 186 1.94 -11.04 -3.14
C MET A 186 2.39 -12.25 -2.33
N ASP A 187 3.67 -12.58 -2.42
CA ASP A 187 4.23 -13.64 -1.60
C ASP A 187 4.73 -13.06 -0.29
N THR A 188 4.21 -13.56 0.81
CA THR A 188 4.65 -13.24 2.16
C THR A 188 5.18 -14.50 2.84
N PRO A 189 5.99 -14.39 3.91
CA PRO A 189 6.43 -15.56 4.67
C PRO A 189 5.29 -16.41 5.25
N GLU A 190 4.10 -15.82 5.43
CA GLU A 190 2.92 -16.46 5.99
C GLU A 190 2.03 -17.13 4.92
N GLY A 191 2.25 -16.80 3.64
CA GLY A 191 1.50 -17.35 2.52
C GLY A 191 1.44 -16.41 1.32
N THR A 192 0.80 -16.86 0.24
CA THR A 192 0.49 -16.01 -0.91
C THR A 192 -0.83 -15.30 -0.67
N SER A 193 -0.81 -13.97 -0.61
CA SER A 193 -1.99 -13.12 -0.62
C SER A 193 -2.14 -12.46 -1.99
N TRP A 194 -3.20 -11.66 -2.16
CA TRP A 194 -3.43 -10.93 -3.40
C TRP A 194 -3.87 -9.49 -3.10
N ARG A 195 -3.61 -8.62 -4.07
CA ARG A 195 -4.04 -7.22 -4.06
C ARG A 195 -4.66 -6.85 -5.41
N PRO A 196 -5.55 -5.84 -5.43
CA PRO A 196 -5.96 -5.19 -6.66
C PRO A 196 -4.77 -4.61 -7.42
N ALA A 197 -4.82 -4.72 -8.74
CA ALA A 197 -3.87 -4.12 -9.67
C ALA A 197 -4.61 -3.61 -10.91
N ILE A 198 -3.93 -2.80 -11.72
CA ILE A 198 -4.48 -2.33 -13.00
C ILE A 198 -4.49 -3.50 -14.00
N PRO A 199 -5.63 -3.84 -14.63
CA PRO A 199 -5.69 -4.82 -15.71
C PRO A 199 -4.73 -4.49 -16.88
N LEU A 200 -4.07 -5.49 -17.46
CA LEU A 200 -3.10 -5.27 -18.55
C LEU A 200 -3.69 -4.52 -19.75
N ALA A 201 -4.94 -4.82 -20.12
CA ALA A 201 -5.62 -4.15 -21.24
C ALA A 201 -5.72 -2.62 -21.05
N LEU A 202 -5.80 -2.14 -19.80
CA LEU A 202 -5.82 -0.71 -19.49
C LEU A 202 -4.41 -0.11 -19.46
N GLN A 203 -3.39 -0.90 -19.13
CA GLN A 203 -1.99 -0.47 -19.16
C GLN A 203 -1.51 -0.28 -20.61
N GLU A 204 -1.90 -1.17 -21.53
CA GLU A 204 -1.52 -1.11 -22.94
C GLU A 204 -2.08 0.14 -23.64
N GLN A 205 -3.29 0.58 -23.26
CA GLN A 205 -3.88 1.83 -23.75
C GLN A 205 -3.05 3.08 -23.39
N GLN A 206 -2.29 3.03 -22.29
CA GLN A 206 -1.40 4.11 -21.87
C GLN A 206 -0.17 4.21 -22.78
N VAL A 207 0.41 3.07 -23.15
CA VAL A 207 1.61 2.99 -23.99
C VAL A 207 1.32 3.42 -25.43
N THR A 208 0.11 3.16 -25.93
CA THR A 208 -0.32 3.61 -27.27
C THR A 208 -0.68 5.10 -27.35
N ALA A 209 -0.87 5.77 -26.20
CA ALA A 209 -1.28 7.18 -26.13
C ALA A 209 -0.12 8.15 -25.81
N THR A 210 1.08 7.63 -25.52
CA THR A 210 2.33 8.37 -25.30
C THR A 210 3.23 8.28 -26.51
#